data_AF-A0AAE6WX45-F1
#
_entry.id   AF-A0AAE6WX45-F1
#
_cell.length_a   1.000
_cell.length_b   1.000
_cell.length_c   1.000
_cell.angle_alpha   90.00
_cell.angle_beta   90.00
_cell.angle_gamma   90.00
#
_symmetry.space_group_name_H-M   'P 1'
#
loop_
_entity.id
_entity.type
_entity.pdbx_description
1 polymer ?
#
loop_
_entity_poly.entity_id
_entity_poly.type
_entity_poly.pdbx_seq_one_letter_code
_entity_poly.pdbx_strand_id
1 'polypeptide(L)'
;MSEEELIKRLSELCKKPGYIHALAVYTLKSFFIPYGDKLRKNDIAKAHSEDNLIRNEQDLLLLLIGNHIDETQLSLDEITAYIEETRSILDEIHQAINTNIIKNVFQHPEKIKDSSSFFLEPEVWREAIFYGPESAYYFQYQELIYSKYINDDQWFKENKGFNIVEGLEIIETIHNLLD
;
A
#
# COMPACT_ATOMS: atom_id res chain seq x y z
N MET A 1 12.99 -19.65 -4.43
CA MET A 1 12.91 -19.32 -3.01
C MET A 1 11.44 -19.30 -2.63
N SER A 2 11.08 -19.75 -1.43
CA SER A 2 9.71 -19.60 -0.93
C SER A 2 9.47 -18.17 -0.45
N GLU A 3 8.20 -17.78 -0.36
CA GLU A 3 7.78 -16.50 0.24
C GLU A 3 8.30 -16.33 1.68
N GLU A 4 8.26 -17.40 2.47
CA GLU A 4 8.76 -17.42 3.86
C GLU A 4 10.27 -17.17 3.95
N GLU A 5 11.06 -17.77 3.05
CA GLU A 5 12.50 -17.58 2.97
C GLU A 5 12.84 -16.12 2.60
N LEU A 6 12.06 -15.52 1.71
CA LEU A 6 12.23 -14.12 1.31
C LEU A 6 11.89 -13.15 2.44
N ILE A 7 10.80 -13.38 3.16
CA ILE A 7 10.43 -12.59 4.35
C ILE A 7 11.51 -12.70 5.43
N LYS A 8 12.09 -13.89 5.62
CA LYS A 8 13.20 -14.08 6.55
C LYS A 8 14.44 -13.28 6.13
N ARG A 9 14.83 -13.35 4.84
CA ARG A 9 15.93 -12.56 4.28
C ARG A 9 15.70 -11.06 4.45
N LEU A 10 14.47 -10.60 4.21
CA LEU A 10 14.08 -9.21 4.43
C LEU A 10 14.20 -8.81 5.90
N SER A 11 13.79 -9.69 6.83
CA SER A 11 13.93 -9.46 8.27
C SER A 11 15.39 -9.36 8.70
N GLU A 12 16.26 -10.21 8.16
CA GLU A 12 17.70 -10.16 8.42
C GLU A 12 18.32 -8.86 7.89
N LEU A 13 17.90 -8.40 6.71
CA LEU A 13 18.30 -7.11 6.14
C LEU A 13 17.85 -5.94 7.02
N CYS A 14 16.58 -5.94 7.45
CA CYS A 14 16.02 -4.90 8.32
C CYS A 14 16.76 -4.78 9.68
N LYS A 15 17.49 -5.83 10.07
CA LYS A 15 18.27 -5.89 11.31
C LYS A 15 19.77 -5.65 11.11
N LYS A 16 20.21 -5.27 9.90
CA LYS A 16 21.60 -4.84 9.69
C LYS A 16 21.84 -3.47 10.36
N PRO A 17 23.07 -3.19 10.85
CA PRO A 17 23.40 -1.90 11.45
C PRO A 17 23.07 -0.72 10.52
N GLY A 18 22.47 0.33 11.07
CA GLY A 18 22.14 1.55 10.33
C GLY A 18 21.00 1.42 9.33
N TYR A 19 20.30 0.28 9.24
CA TYR A 19 19.19 0.09 8.29
C TYR A 19 18.07 1.12 8.44
N ILE A 20 17.87 1.66 9.66
CA ILE A 20 16.87 2.71 9.91
C ILE A 20 17.10 3.96 9.02
N HIS A 21 18.35 4.28 8.69
CA HIS A 21 18.66 5.40 7.80
C HIS A 21 18.21 5.11 6.37
N ALA A 22 18.39 3.87 5.91
CA ALA A 22 17.89 3.42 4.61
C ALA A 22 16.36 3.47 4.55
N LEU A 23 15.67 2.97 5.59
CA LEU A 23 14.21 3.05 5.65
C LEU A 23 13.70 4.50 5.67
N ALA A 24 14.36 5.40 6.41
CA ALA A 24 13.98 6.81 6.47
C ALA A 24 14.11 7.49 5.10
N VAL A 25 15.23 7.29 4.42
CA VAL A 25 15.46 7.83 3.05
C VAL A 25 14.47 7.21 2.06
N TYR A 26 14.22 5.91 2.14
CA TYR A 26 13.29 5.24 1.23
C TYR A 26 11.85 5.70 1.43
N THR A 27 11.44 5.89 2.69
CA THR A 27 10.13 6.47 3.05
C THR A 27 9.99 7.88 2.49
N LEU A 28 11.01 8.73 2.69
CA LEU A 28 10.99 10.09 2.16
C LEU A 28 10.85 10.10 0.63
N LYS A 29 11.58 9.24 -0.07
CA LYS A 29 11.50 9.10 -1.53
C LYS A 29 10.11 8.62 -1.99
N SER A 30 9.51 7.69 -1.26
CA SER A 30 8.29 6.99 -1.70
C SER A 30 7.02 7.79 -1.45
N PHE A 31 6.94 8.49 -0.32
CA PHE A 31 5.69 9.15 0.12
C PHE A 31 5.70 10.67 0.00
N PHE A 32 6.85 11.28 -0.35
CA PHE A 32 6.96 12.72 -0.54
C PHE A 32 7.40 13.04 -1.96
N ILE A 33 6.82 14.11 -2.51
CA ILE A 33 7.22 14.65 -3.81
C ILE A 33 8.19 15.80 -3.55
N PRO A 34 9.51 15.63 -3.75
CA PRO A 34 10.42 16.75 -3.71
C PRO A 34 10.16 17.66 -4.91
N TYR A 35 9.92 18.95 -4.65
CA TYR A 35 9.80 19.98 -5.67
C TYR A 35 10.59 21.23 -5.28
N GLY A 36 11.03 21.99 -6.27
CA GLY A 36 11.70 23.28 -6.06
C GLY A 36 10.71 24.41 -5.79
N ASP A 37 10.90 25.57 -6.40
CA ASP A 37 10.01 26.72 -6.18
C ASP A 37 8.56 26.50 -6.64
N LYS A 38 8.34 25.60 -7.62
CA LYS A 38 7.01 25.29 -8.18
C LYS A 38 6.90 23.81 -8.49
N LEU A 39 5.78 23.20 -8.11
CA LEU A 39 5.42 21.83 -8.44
C LEU A 39 5.20 21.69 -9.95
N ARG A 40 5.92 20.75 -10.59
CA ARG A 40 5.79 20.46 -12.03
C ARG A 40 5.19 19.08 -12.24
N LYS A 41 4.61 18.86 -13.43
CA LYS A 41 4.06 17.55 -13.83
C LYS A 41 5.07 16.41 -13.69
N ASN A 42 6.34 16.67 -14.01
CA ASN A 42 7.40 15.67 -13.89
C ASN A 42 7.70 15.28 -12.44
N ASP A 43 7.48 16.18 -11.48
CA ASP A 43 7.68 15.87 -10.06
C ASP A 43 6.56 14.94 -9.57
N ILE A 44 5.32 15.19 -10.01
CA ILE A 44 4.17 14.31 -9.72
C ILE A 44 4.33 12.95 -10.41
N ALA A 45 4.84 12.90 -11.64
CA ALA A 45 5.05 11.63 -12.34
C ALA A 45 6.02 10.70 -11.60
N LYS A 46 7.03 11.24 -10.90
CA LYS A 46 7.98 10.46 -10.10
C LYS A 46 7.34 9.83 -8.86
N ALA A 47 6.25 10.39 -8.34
CA ALA A 47 5.52 9.77 -7.22
C ALA A 47 4.85 8.45 -7.62
N HIS A 48 4.54 8.25 -8.90
CA HIS A 48 3.92 7.03 -9.41
C HIS A 48 4.94 6.00 -9.95
N SER A 49 6.19 6.06 -9.49
CA SER A 49 7.20 5.08 -9.88
C SER A 49 6.94 3.73 -9.19
N GLU A 50 7.09 2.63 -9.93
CA GLU A 50 7.10 1.27 -9.38
C GLU A 50 8.26 1.04 -8.39
N ASP A 51 9.26 1.93 -8.37
CA ASP A 51 10.40 1.89 -7.45
C ASP A 51 10.08 2.51 -6.07
N ASN A 52 8.85 2.96 -5.83
CA ASN A 52 8.41 3.53 -4.56
C ASN A 52 7.71 2.47 -3.72
N LEU A 53 7.93 2.53 -2.41
CA LEU A 53 7.17 1.72 -1.46
C LEU A 53 5.68 2.05 -1.51
N ILE A 54 4.85 1.02 -1.41
CA ILE A 54 3.46 1.18 -0.96
C ILE A 54 3.39 1.11 0.57
N ARG A 55 2.30 1.60 1.16
CA ARG A 55 2.10 1.61 2.63
C ARG A 55 2.24 0.24 3.26
N ASN A 56 1.70 -0.81 2.65
CA ASN A 56 1.79 -2.16 3.19
C ASN A 56 3.24 -2.67 3.25
N GLU A 57 4.07 -2.34 2.25
CA GLU A 57 5.50 -2.65 2.29
C GLU A 57 6.20 -1.84 3.37
N GLN A 58 5.90 -0.55 3.50
CA GLN A 58 6.44 0.29 4.56
C GLN A 58 6.10 -0.28 5.95
N ASP A 59 4.84 -0.64 6.17
CA ASP A 59 4.35 -1.22 7.42
C ASP A 59 5.00 -2.58 7.70
N LEU A 60 5.20 -3.41 6.66
CA LEU A 60 5.96 -4.65 6.77
C LEU A 60 7.41 -4.38 7.20
N LEU A 61 8.10 -3.43 6.57
CA LEU A 61 9.48 -3.08 6.93
C LEU A 61 9.57 -2.58 8.39
N LEU A 62 8.65 -1.72 8.80
CA LEU A 62 8.55 -1.23 10.19
C LEU A 62 8.31 -2.40 11.16
N LEU A 63 7.43 -3.33 10.81
CA LEU A 63 7.16 -4.53 11.61
C LEU A 63 8.41 -5.43 11.72
N LEU A 64 9.15 -5.62 10.63
CA LEU A 64 10.35 -6.47 10.59
C LEU A 64 11.53 -5.87 11.36
N ILE A 65 11.66 -4.55 11.39
CA ILE A 65 12.56 -3.83 12.30
C ILE A 65 12.12 -4.05 13.75
N GLY A 66 10.83 -3.87 14.03
CA GLY A 66 10.28 -3.97 15.38
C GLY A 66 11.00 -3.01 16.35
N ASN A 67 11.55 -3.56 17.43
CA ASN A 67 12.32 -2.78 18.41
C ASN A 67 13.83 -2.74 18.12
N HIS A 68 14.28 -3.29 16.99
CA HIS A 68 15.69 -3.33 16.63
C HIS A 68 16.10 -2.06 15.87
N ILE A 69 16.17 -0.95 16.60
CA ILE A 69 16.61 0.33 16.06
C ILE A 69 18.10 0.47 16.33
N ASP A 70 18.88 0.46 15.25
CA ASP A 70 20.32 0.71 15.27
C ASP A 70 20.63 1.97 14.47
N GLU A 71 21.21 2.98 15.13
CA GLU A 71 21.49 4.30 14.54
C GLU A 71 22.89 4.42 13.96
N THR A 72 23.59 3.30 13.72
CA THR A 72 24.94 3.30 13.12
C THR A 72 24.94 4.14 11.86
N GLN A 73 25.85 5.13 11.81
CA GLN A 73 25.97 6.03 10.67
C GLN A 73 26.47 5.26 9.45
N LEU A 74 25.76 5.41 8.34
CA LEU A 74 26.11 4.80 7.05
C LEU A 74 26.50 5.89 6.06
N SER A 75 27.37 5.54 5.11
CA SER A 75 27.59 6.35 3.91
C SER A 75 26.36 6.32 3.00
N LEU A 76 26.28 7.29 2.08
CA LEU A 76 25.19 7.33 1.08
C LEU A 76 25.18 6.10 0.17
N ASP A 77 26.36 5.54 -0.13
CA ASP A 77 26.49 4.34 -0.95
C ASP A 77 25.93 3.10 -0.21
N GLU A 78 26.22 2.97 1.09
CA GLU A 78 25.65 1.90 1.93
C GLU A 78 24.14 2.02 2.08
N ILE A 79 23.63 3.24 2.30
CA ILE A 79 22.19 3.51 2.35
C ILE A 79 21.53 3.10 1.03
N THR A 80 22.12 3.49 -0.09
CA THR A 80 21.59 3.18 -1.43
C THR A 80 21.60 1.66 -1.67
N ALA A 81 22.68 0.98 -1.30
CA ALA A 81 22.77 -0.48 -1.41
C ALA A 81 21.69 -1.19 -0.58
N TYR A 82 21.38 -0.71 0.63
CA TYR A 82 20.29 -1.27 1.43
C TYR A 82 18.92 -1.04 0.78
N ILE A 83 18.67 0.14 0.21
CA ILE A 83 17.41 0.42 -0.49
C ILE A 83 17.25 -0.49 -1.71
N GLU A 84 18.30 -0.68 -2.51
CA GLU A 84 18.31 -1.56 -3.68
C GLU A 84 18.11 -3.03 -3.28
N GLU A 85 18.77 -3.49 -2.21
CA GLU A 85 18.60 -4.85 -1.69
C GLU A 85 17.16 -5.07 -1.19
N THR A 86 16.61 -4.11 -0.44
CA THR A 86 15.22 -4.15 0.04
C THR A 86 14.23 -4.24 -1.12
N ARG A 87 14.39 -3.38 -2.13
CA ARG A 87 13.53 -3.38 -3.32
C ARG A 87 13.60 -4.72 -4.06
N SER A 88 14.80 -5.24 -4.28
CA SER A 88 14.98 -6.55 -4.93
C SER A 88 14.24 -7.66 -4.18
N ILE A 89 14.28 -7.66 -2.86
CA ILE A 89 13.61 -8.68 -2.06
C ILE A 89 12.08 -8.51 -2.11
N LEU A 90 11.56 -7.28 -2.07
CA LEU A 90 10.13 -7.00 -2.21
C LEU A 90 9.59 -7.44 -3.58
N ASP A 91 10.34 -7.16 -4.66
CA ASP A 91 10.03 -7.63 -6.01
C ASP A 91 10.01 -9.17 -6.08
N GLU A 92 10.97 -9.84 -5.44
CA GLU A 92 11.02 -11.30 -5.32
C GLU A 92 9.79 -11.84 -4.56
N ILE A 93 9.33 -11.15 -3.49
CA ILE A 93 8.14 -11.52 -2.73
C ILE A 93 6.88 -11.41 -3.60
N HIS A 94 6.71 -10.29 -4.32
CA HIS A 94 5.62 -10.10 -5.27
C HIS A 94 5.57 -11.24 -6.30
N GLN A 95 6.72 -11.60 -6.88
CA GLN A 95 6.82 -12.71 -7.83
C GLN A 95 6.52 -14.08 -7.19
N ALA A 96 6.93 -14.29 -5.95
CA ALA A 96 6.67 -15.54 -5.22
C ALA A 96 5.17 -15.72 -4.96
N ILE A 97 4.45 -14.66 -4.58
CA ILE A 97 2.99 -14.68 -4.40
C ILE A 97 2.30 -15.06 -5.72
N ASN A 98 2.66 -14.40 -6.82
CA ASN A 98 2.10 -14.72 -8.14
C ASN A 98 2.40 -16.15 -8.59
N THR A 99 3.62 -16.63 -8.33
CA THR A 99 4.01 -18.01 -8.62
C THR A 99 3.18 -19.01 -7.81
N ASN A 100 2.87 -18.70 -6.55
CA ASN A 100 2.02 -19.53 -5.70
C ASN A 100 0.58 -19.61 -6.22
N ILE A 101 0.02 -18.50 -6.73
CA ILE A 101 -1.30 -18.51 -7.38
C ILE A 101 -1.29 -19.43 -8.59
N ILE A 102 -0.26 -19.34 -9.45
CA ILE A 102 -0.12 -20.22 -10.62
C ILE A 102 -0.07 -21.69 -10.22
N LYS A 103 0.78 -22.03 -9.25
CA LYS A 103 0.98 -23.41 -8.81
C LYS A 103 -0.23 -23.98 -8.08
N ASN A 104 -0.84 -23.22 -7.18
CA ASN A 104 -1.87 -23.74 -6.28
C ASN A 104 -3.30 -23.57 -6.82
N VAL A 105 -3.51 -22.70 -7.80
CA VAL A 105 -4.85 -22.38 -8.35
C VAL A 105 -4.90 -22.68 -9.84
N PHE A 106 -4.07 -22.02 -10.67
CA PHE A 106 -4.18 -22.16 -12.13
C PHE A 106 -3.79 -23.54 -12.67
N GLN A 107 -2.92 -24.27 -11.98
CA GLN A 107 -2.55 -25.66 -12.33
C GLN A 107 -3.53 -26.72 -11.80
N HIS A 108 -4.59 -26.29 -11.11
CA HIS A 108 -5.59 -27.14 -10.46
C HIS A 108 -7.00 -26.84 -10.99
N PRO A 109 -7.40 -27.40 -12.15
CA PRO A 109 -8.69 -27.13 -12.79
C PRO A 109 -9.90 -27.41 -11.88
N GLU A 110 -9.76 -28.32 -10.92
CA GLU A 110 -10.80 -28.64 -9.93
C GLU A 110 -11.16 -27.48 -9.00
N LYS A 111 -10.25 -26.52 -8.82
CA LYS A 111 -10.46 -25.28 -8.06
C LYS A 111 -11.13 -24.18 -8.90
N ILE A 112 -11.05 -24.27 -10.22
CA ILE A 112 -11.59 -23.29 -11.18
C ILE A 112 -12.73 -23.95 -11.97
N LYS A 113 -13.83 -24.26 -11.29
CA LYS A 113 -15.04 -24.79 -11.91
C LYS A 113 -15.83 -23.71 -12.64
N ASP A 114 -15.82 -22.50 -12.09
CA ASP A 114 -16.41 -21.30 -12.68
C ASP A 114 -15.70 -20.04 -12.18
N SER A 115 -16.16 -18.87 -12.64
CA SER A 115 -15.57 -17.59 -12.23
C SER A 115 -15.69 -17.30 -10.74
N SER A 116 -16.75 -17.78 -10.07
CA SER A 116 -16.95 -17.57 -8.63
C SER A 116 -16.03 -18.46 -7.79
N SER A 117 -15.76 -19.70 -8.23
CA SER A 117 -14.89 -20.61 -7.50
C SER A 117 -13.43 -20.14 -7.46
N PHE A 118 -12.98 -19.42 -8.50
CA PHE A 118 -11.68 -18.76 -8.51
C PHE A 118 -11.52 -17.75 -7.36
N PHE A 119 -12.54 -16.93 -7.11
CA PHE A 119 -12.52 -15.94 -6.03
C PHE A 119 -12.70 -16.56 -4.63
N LEU A 120 -12.92 -17.86 -4.50
CA LEU A 120 -12.94 -18.55 -3.20
C LEU A 120 -11.54 -19.03 -2.77
N GLU A 121 -10.56 -19.04 -3.68
CA GLU A 121 -9.20 -19.47 -3.37
C GLU A 121 -8.44 -18.35 -2.63
N PRO A 122 -7.98 -18.58 -1.40
CA PRO A 122 -7.30 -17.55 -0.60
C PRO A 122 -6.05 -16.96 -1.27
N GLU A 123 -5.32 -17.79 -2.02
CA GLU A 123 -4.12 -17.37 -2.73
C GLU A 123 -4.38 -16.25 -3.74
N VAL A 124 -5.55 -16.24 -4.37
CA VAL A 124 -5.96 -15.22 -5.36
C VAL A 124 -6.05 -13.83 -4.72
N TRP A 125 -6.44 -13.77 -3.45
CA TRP A 125 -6.61 -12.51 -2.74
C TRP A 125 -5.32 -11.97 -2.13
N ARG A 126 -4.28 -12.78 -1.97
CA ARG A 126 -3.05 -12.35 -1.28
C ARG A 126 -2.38 -11.16 -1.97
N GLU A 127 -2.25 -11.21 -3.28
CA GLU A 127 -1.66 -10.11 -4.04
C GLU A 127 -2.53 -8.85 -3.88
N ALA A 128 -3.84 -8.95 -4.13
CA ALA A 128 -4.73 -7.80 -4.08
C ALA A 128 -4.86 -7.18 -2.67
N ILE A 129 -4.77 -7.99 -1.62
CA ILE A 129 -4.79 -7.51 -0.23
C ILE A 129 -3.49 -6.75 0.09
N PHE A 130 -2.34 -7.26 -0.35
CA PHE A 130 -1.05 -6.67 0.02
C PHE A 130 -0.62 -5.53 -0.93
N TYR A 131 -0.79 -5.69 -2.23
CA TYR A 131 -0.37 -4.74 -3.27
C TYR A 131 -1.52 -3.94 -3.91
N GLY A 132 -2.74 -4.13 -3.40
CA GLY A 132 -3.89 -3.34 -3.85
C GLY A 132 -3.69 -1.84 -3.63
N PRO A 133 -4.36 -0.99 -4.43
CA PRO A 133 -4.25 0.45 -4.31
C PRO A 133 -4.71 0.91 -2.93
N GLU A 134 -3.94 1.84 -2.34
CA GLU A 134 -4.32 2.49 -1.09
C GLU A 134 -5.63 3.25 -1.27
N SER A 135 -6.55 3.03 -0.33
CA SER A 135 -7.79 3.80 -0.20
C SER A 135 -7.59 4.92 0.81
N ALA A 136 -8.41 5.96 0.75
CA ALA A 136 -8.42 6.96 1.80
C ALA A 136 -9.10 6.38 3.06
N TYR A 137 -8.78 6.92 4.23
CA TYR A 137 -9.59 6.63 5.41
C TYR A 137 -11.00 7.20 5.25
N TYR A 138 -11.96 6.59 5.92
CA TYR A 138 -13.36 7.01 5.84
C TYR A 138 -13.55 8.52 6.13
N PHE A 139 -12.89 9.07 7.16
CA PHE A 139 -12.98 10.50 7.47
C PHE A 139 -12.43 11.39 6.35
N GLN A 140 -11.41 10.94 5.61
CA GLN A 140 -10.88 11.66 4.46
C GLN A 140 -11.91 11.67 3.32
N TYR A 141 -12.65 10.59 3.14
CA TYR A 141 -13.74 10.56 2.17
C TYR A 141 -14.87 11.52 2.51
N GLN A 142 -15.22 11.70 3.79
CA GLN A 142 -16.25 12.67 4.18
C GLN A 142 -15.88 14.11 3.76
N GLU A 143 -14.66 14.54 4.04
CA GLU A 143 -14.16 15.88 3.66
C GLU A 143 -14.12 16.05 2.13
N LEU A 144 -13.68 15.02 1.41
CA LEU A 144 -13.63 15.02 -0.05
C LEU A 144 -15.02 15.02 -0.69
N ILE A 145 -15.98 14.27 -0.13
CA ILE A 145 -17.37 14.22 -0.60
C ILE A 145 -18.01 15.59 -0.46
N TYR A 146 -17.86 16.25 0.69
CA TYR A 146 -18.40 17.60 0.90
C TYR A 146 -17.85 18.55 -0.16
N SER A 147 -16.53 18.66 -0.24
CA SER A 147 -15.86 19.61 -1.14
C SER A 147 -16.19 19.36 -2.61
N LYS A 148 -16.36 18.09 -3.00
CA LYS A 148 -16.62 17.70 -4.37
C LYS A 148 -18.07 17.96 -4.80
N TYR A 149 -19.03 17.71 -3.91
CA TYR A 149 -20.45 17.63 -4.31
C TYR A 149 -21.35 18.69 -3.69
N ILE A 150 -20.85 19.58 -2.81
CA ILE A 150 -21.70 20.59 -2.18
C ILE A 150 -22.44 21.50 -3.18
N ASN A 151 -21.87 21.71 -4.38
CA ASN A 151 -22.52 22.49 -5.43
C ASN A 151 -23.65 21.72 -6.15
N ASP A 152 -23.72 20.40 -5.98
CA ASP A 152 -24.72 19.50 -6.55
C ASP A 152 -25.83 19.15 -5.54
N ASP A 153 -25.91 19.87 -4.42
CA ASP A 153 -26.83 19.59 -3.31
C ASP A 153 -28.30 19.46 -3.76
N GLN A 154 -28.72 20.35 -4.66
CA GLN A 154 -30.07 20.34 -5.22
C GLN A 154 -30.32 19.10 -6.08
N TRP A 155 -29.33 18.68 -6.88
CA TRP A 155 -29.44 17.46 -7.68
C TRP A 155 -29.58 16.23 -6.78
N PHE A 156 -28.83 16.18 -5.67
CA PHE A 156 -28.92 15.11 -4.68
C PHE A 156 -30.32 15.07 -4.02
N LYS A 157 -30.86 16.23 -3.60
CA LYS A 157 -32.22 16.30 -3.05
C LYS A 157 -33.26 15.76 -4.03
N GLU A 158 -33.18 16.17 -5.29
CA GLU A 158 -34.17 15.79 -6.31
C GLU A 158 -34.09 14.32 -6.74
N ASN A 159 -32.88 13.73 -6.78
CA ASN A 159 -32.65 12.40 -7.35
C ASN A 159 -32.38 11.31 -6.32
N LYS A 160 -31.93 11.67 -5.12
CA LYS A 160 -31.53 10.75 -4.04
C LYS A 160 -32.35 10.92 -2.77
N GLY A 161 -33.10 12.02 -2.64
CA GLY A 161 -33.99 12.28 -1.50
C GLY A 161 -33.27 12.77 -0.24
N PHE A 162 -31.98 13.08 -0.34
CA PHE A 162 -31.17 13.70 0.71
C PHE A 162 -30.15 14.63 0.06
N ASN A 163 -29.62 15.54 0.85
CA ASN A 163 -28.62 16.52 0.45
C ASN A 163 -27.23 16.12 0.92
N ILE A 164 -26.16 16.79 0.49
CA ILE A 164 -24.79 16.37 0.80
C ILE A 164 -24.52 16.39 2.30
N VAL A 165 -25.04 17.39 3.03
CA VAL A 165 -24.90 17.47 4.49
C VAL A 165 -25.64 16.30 5.16
N GLU A 166 -26.89 16.07 4.78
CA GLU A 166 -27.71 14.95 5.29
C GLU A 166 -27.06 13.59 4.97
N GLY A 167 -26.48 13.45 3.78
CA GLY A 167 -25.76 12.25 3.36
C GLY A 167 -24.55 12.00 4.26
N LEU A 168 -23.76 13.02 4.58
CA LEU A 168 -22.62 12.90 5.49
C LEU A 168 -23.07 12.55 6.91
N GLU A 169 -24.16 13.15 7.40
CA GLU A 169 -24.76 12.83 8.71
C GLU A 169 -25.22 11.37 8.80
N ILE A 170 -25.83 10.83 7.73
CA ILE A 170 -26.22 9.42 7.65
C ILE A 170 -25.00 8.53 7.82
N ILE A 171 -23.91 8.81 7.09
CA ILE A 171 -22.74 7.94 7.14
C ILE A 171 -22.05 8.05 8.50
N GLU A 172 -21.95 9.24 9.09
CA GLU A 172 -21.47 9.42 10.47
C GLU A 172 -22.32 8.64 11.49
N THR A 173 -23.65 8.68 11.34
CA THR A 173 -24.57 7.90 12.19
C THR A 173 -24.33 6.40 12.05
N ILE A 174 -24.10 5.88 10.84
CA ILE A 174 -23.79 4.46 10.61
C ILE A 174 -22.48 4.09 11.30
N HIS A 175 -21.44 4.92 11.18
CA HIS A 175 -20.16 4.66 11.86
C HIS A 175 -20.32 4.59 13.36
N ASN A 176 -20.99 5.57 13.97
CA ASN A 176 -21.26 5.60 15.40
C ASN A 176 -22.11 4.41 15.91
N LEU A 177 -22.84 3.72 15.03
CA LEU A 177 -23.60 2.52 15.37
C LEU A 177 -22.78 1.23 15.27
N LEU A 178 -21.71 1.24 14.47
CA LEU A 178 -20.87 0.06 14.22
C LEU A 178 -19.61 0.01 15.10
N ASP A 179 -19.21 1.15 15.67
CA ASP A 179 -18.21 1.25 16.74
C ASP A 179 -18.77 0.78 18.11
#